data_AF-A0A924EKU7-F1
#
_entry.id   AF-A0A924EKU7-F1
#
_cell.length_a   1.000
_cell.length_b   1.000
_cell.length_c   1.000
_cell.angle_alpha   90.00
_cell.angle_beta   90.00
_cell.angle_gamma   90.00
#
_symmetry.space_group_name_H-M   'P 1'
#
loop_
_entity.id
_entity.type
_entity.pdbx_description
1 polymer ?
#
loop_
_entity_poly.entity_id
_entity_poly.type
_entity_poly.pdbx_seq_one_letter_code
_entity_poly.pdbx_strand_id
1 'polypeptide(L)' 'NSESPTLNHFYEKLLLLKDKMNTQTGKKIALERHHYMENFLSQFYAEWEGER' A
#
# COMPACT_ATOMS: atom_id res chain seq x y z
N ASN A 1 -16.69 -9.29 -12.24
CA ASN A 1 -16.06 -7.96 -12.26
C ASN A 1 -16.03 -7.35 -10.87
N SER A 2 -15.11 -7.82 -10.04
CA SER A 2 -14.55 -7.14 -8.86
C SER A 2 -13.65 -8.14 -8.13
N GLU A 3 -12.61 -8.62 -8.81
CA GLU A 3 -11.58 -9.42 -8.13
C GLU A 3 -10.88 -8.51 -7.12
N SER A 4 -11.08 -8.78 -5.83
CA SER A 4 -10.48 -8.10 -4.67
C SER A 4 -10.62 -6.57 -4.59
N PRO A 5 -11.83 -6.04 -4.33
CA PRO A 5 -12.04 -4.60 -4.13
C PRO A 5 -11.17 -3.99 -3.01
N THR A 6 -10.81 -4.79 -2.00
CA THR A 6 -9.93 -4.34 -0.90
C THR A 6 -8.49 -4.13 -1.36
N LEU A 7 -7.98 -4.97 -2.27
CA LEU A 7 -6.62 -4.88 -2.80
C LEU A 7 -6.50 -3.70 -3.77
N ASN A 8 -7.52 -3.52 -4.62
CA ASN A 8 -7.59 -2.36 -5.53
C ASN A 8 -7.58 -1.03 -4.76
N HIS A 9 -8.22 -0.97 -3.58
CA HIS A 9 -8.21 0.23 -2.74
C HIS A 9 -6.79 0.61 -2.25
N PHE A 10 -5.87 -0.36 -2.09
CA PHE A 10 -4.47 -0.03 -1.77
C PHE A 10 -3.83 0.80 -2.89
N TYR A 11 -3.98 0.35 -4.13
CA TYR A 11 -3.39 1.00 -5.30
C TYR A 11 -4.11 2.29 -5.70
N GLU A 12 -5.44 2.31 -5.66
CA GLU A 12 -6.24 3.47 -6.06
C GLU A 12 -6.14 4.63 -5.08
N LYS A 13 -5.83 4.37 -3.80
CA LYS A 13 -5.89 5.38 -2.76
C LYS A 13 -4.72 5.35 -1.79
N LEU A 14 -4.53 4.25 -1.07
CA LEU A 14 -3.63 4.24 0.11
C LEU A 14 -2.17 4.50 -0.27
N LEU A 15 -1.70 3.92 -1.37
CA LEU A 15 -0.34 4.12 -1.88
C LEU A 15 -0.12 5.52 -2.49
N LEU A 16 -1.20 6.25 -2.80
CA LEU A 16 -1.12 7.63 -3.32
C LEU A 16 -1.07 8.69 -2.21
N LEU A 17 -1.38 8.32 -0.96
CA LEU A 17 -1.50 9.29 0.13
C LEU A 17 -0.16 9.93 0.52
N LYS A 18 0.98 9.25 0.34
CA LYS A 18 2.30 9.81 0.65
C LYS A 18 2.59 11.10 -0.11
N ASP A 19 2.14 11.18 -1.35
CA ASP A 19 2.38 12.32 -2.24
C ASP A 19 1.39 13.47 -2.00
N LYS A 20 0.23 13.16 -1.41
CA LYS A 20 -0.83 14.13 -1.09
C LYS A 20 -0.68 14.80 0.28
N MET A 21 0.37 14.50 1.04
CA MET A 21 0.60 15.14 2.33
C MET A 21 1.03 16.60 2.17
N ASN A 22 0.41 17.49 2.94
CA ASN A 22 0.61 18.93 2.83
C ASN A 22 1.88 19.44 3.55
N THR A 23 2.38 18.69 4.54
CA THR A 23 3.56 19.08 5.34
C THR A 23 4.73 18.14 5.08
N GLN A 24 5.96 18.63 5.22
CA GLN A 24 7.16 17.80 5.07
C GLN A 24 7.21 16.66 6.09
N THR A 25 6.84 16.94 7.35
CA THR A 25 6.71 15.92 8.39
C THR A 25 5.65 14.88 8.03
N GLY A 26 4.50 15.30 7.51
CA GLY A 26 3.44 14.40 7.06
C GLY A 26 3.91 13.50 5.91
N LYS A 27 4.63 14.05 4.93
CA LYS A 27 5.24 13.27 3.84
C LYS A 27 6.20 12.21 4.37
N LYS A 28 7.06 12.55 5.33
CA LYS A 28 8.00 11.59 5.93
C LYS A 28 7.27 10.42 6.62
N ILE A 29 6.29 10.73 7.47
CA ILE A 29 5.50 9.69 8.17
C ILE A 29 4.71 8.84 7.17
N ALA A 30 4.14 9.47 6.14
CA ALA A 30 3.37 8.76 5.13
C ALA A 30 4.26 7.85 4.26
N LEU A 31 5.52 8.22 4.02
CA LEU A 31 6.49 7.38 3.32
C LEU A 31 6.84 6.12 4.14
N GLU A 32 7.07 6.26 5.44
CA GLU A 32 7.31 5.11 6.34
C GLU A 32 6.11 4.15 6.33
N ARG A 33 4.89 4.69 6.40
CA ARG A 33 3.65 3.89 6.31
C ARG A 33 3.45 3.27 4.93
N HIS A 34 3.84 3.96 3.86
CA HIS A 34 3.80 3.44 2.50
C HIS A 34 4.66 2.18 2.36
N HIS A 35 5.90 2.21 2.86
CA HIS A 35 6.78 1.05 2.82
C HIS A 35 6.22 -0.15 3.61
N TYR A 36 5.58 0.10 4.75
CA TYR A 36 4.89 -0.96 5.48
C TYR A 36 3.78 -1.62 4.64
N MET A 37 2.98 -0.81 3.93
CA MET A 37 1.93 -1.33 3.05
C MET A 37 2.49 -2.10 1.85
N GLU A 38 3.58 -1.66 1.24
CA GLU A 38 4.26 -2.39 0.15
C GLU A 38 4.76 -3.76 0.62
N ASN A 39 5.39 -3.81 1.80
CA ASN A 39 5.87 -5.07 2.36
C ASN A 39 4.72 -6.03 2.69
N PHE A 40 3.61 -5.51 3.23
CA PHE A 40 2.40 -6.30 3.46
C PHE A 40 1.85 -6.88 2.15
N LEU A 41 1.74 -6.06 1.09
CA LEU A 41 1.26 -6.53 -0.21
C LEU A 41 2.19 -7.59 -0.80
N SER A 42 3.50 -7.37 -0.74
CA SER A 42 4.49 -8.36 -1.22
C SER A 42 4.35 -9.70 -0.50
N GLN A 43 4.18 -9.68 0.83
CA GLN A 43 3.96 -10.90 1.61
C GLN A 43 2.63 -11.56 1.24
N PHE A 44 1.56 -10.78 1.11
CA PHE A 44 0.24 -11.27 0.73
C PHE A 44 0.25 -11.94 -0.64
N TYR A 45 0.92 -11.36 -1.65
CA TYR A 45 1.04 -11.97 -2.97
C TYR A 45 1.86 -13.26 -2.94
N ALA A 46 2.97 -13.31 -2.18
CA ALA A 46 3.76 -14.52 -2.03
C ALA A 46 2.95 -15.67 -1.40
N GLU A 47 2.12 -15.37 -0.38
CA GLU A 47 1.20 -16.33 0.23
C GLU A 47 0.08 -16.75 -0.74
N TRP A 48 -0.43 -15.81 -1.54
CA TRP A 48 -1.49 -16.07 -2.53
C TRP A 48 -1.01 -16.97 -3.68
N GLU A 49 0.20 -16.74 -4.18
CA GLU A 49 0.82 -17.53 -5.25
C GLU A 49 1.39 -18.86 -4.75
N GLY A 50 1.38 -19.10 -3.43
CA GLY A 50 1.89 -20.32 -2.81
C GLY A 50 3.41 -20.42 -2.81
N GLU A 51 4.12 -19.30 -2.97
CA GLU A 51 5.58 -19.24 -2.87
C GLU A 51 6.08 -19.26 -1.42
N ARG A 52 5.16 -19.15 -0.44
CA ARG A 52 5.47 -19.14 0.99
C ARG A 52 4.44 -19.88 1.84
#